data_AF-A0A932C6E0-F1
#
_entry.id   AF-A0A932C6E0-F1
#
_cell.length_a   1.000
_cell.length_b   1.000
_cell.length_c   1.000
_cell.angle_alpha   90.00
_cell.angle_beta   90.00
_cell.angle_gamma   90.00
#
_symmetry.space_group_name_H-M   'P 1'
#
loop_
_entity.id
_entity.type
_entity.pdbx_description
1 polymer ?
#
loop_
_entity_poly.entity_id
_entity_poly.type
_entity_poly.pdbx_seq_one_letter_code
_entity_poly.pdbx_strand_id
1 'polypeptide(L)'
;MNLPRKILTALRLLGRQDFATLRRQWEFNKGLFILRRHGAAPFVHQRLGFPSVCHPGWTDSAELFCLNAGDHWEYQLLAKWLEPGDQFLDLGTNLGYYAFAALPAVGPSGLVVAVDAAPFVIEKLRLSAGLLGAANLRGVQAAVTDESGEVSFYVCPAGFITGEQSLRPPDSLLGQSVRITVPACTLLELQRAQALDARLNAVKVDIEGAEGAALRAAPPEWFTADGPLWIVEINPGALARFGVTAREILARFPPAQFDCWLLPKHPHDPKARPTLRPAGRADPFADSLYYNLFALPRGDGRRARVRRLAAFFPDSTLTRVA
;
A
#
# COMPACT_ATOMS: atom_id res chain seq x y z
N MET A 1 21.74 -20.10 11.29
CA MET A 1 21.16 -21.26 12.00
C MET A 1 21.69 -22.55 11.38
N ASN A 2 22.40 -23.38 12.14
CA ASN A 2 23.01 -24.62 11.63
C ASN A 2 21.95 -25.68 11.28
N LEU A 3 22.23 -26.50 10.27
CA LEU A 3 21.37 -27.58 9.76
C LEU A 3 20.75 -28.49 10.84
N PRO A 4 21.46 -28.87 11.93
CA PRO A 4 20.89 -29.70 13.00
C PRO A 4 19.70 -29.04 13.72
N ARG A 5 19.74 -27.70 13.92
CA ARG A 5 18.63 -26.98 14.55
C ARG A 5 17.38 -26.95 13.66
N LYS A 6 17.54 -26.86 12.34
CA LYS A 6 16.41 -26.92 11.39
C LYS A 6 15.71 -28.27 11.43
N ILE A 7 16.48 -29.36 11.46
CA ILE A 7 15.96 -30.73 11.54
C ILE A 7 15.22 -30.93 12.87
N LEU A 8 15.79 -30.49 14.00
CA LEU A 8 15.17 -30.60 15.31
C LEU A 8 13.84 -29.83 15.39
N THR A 9 13.78 -28.60 14.85
CA THR A 9 12.55 -27.81 14.77
C THR A 9 11.50 -28.50 13.88
N ALA A 10 11.89 -29.04 12.74
CA ALA A 10 10.98 -29.76 11.84
C ALA A 10 10.41 -31.02 12.50
N LEU A 11 11.23 -31.85 13.15
CA LEU A 11 10.80 -33.04 13.89
C LEU A 11 9.85 -32.66 15.04
N ARG A 12 10.13 -31.58 15.76
CA ARG A 12 9.26 -31.06 16.83
C ARG A 12 7.89 -30.63 16.31
N LEU A 13 7.84 -29.96 15.15
CA LEU A 13 6.60 -29.53 14.53
C LEU A 13 5.79 -30.71 13.98
N LEU A 14 6.45 -31.69 13.35
CA LEU A 14 5.83 -32.94 12.91
C LEU A 14 5.23 -33.73 14.08
N GLY A 15 5.97 -33.85 15.19
CA GLY A 15 5.47 -34.51 16.40
C GLY A 15 4.26 -33.82 17.05
N ARG A 16 4.07 -32.52 16.79
CA ARG A 16 2.90 -31.73 17.22
C ARG A 16 1.79 -31.65 16.17
N GLN A 17 1.97 -32.29 15.00
CA GLN A 17 1.09 -32.19 13.84
C GLN A 17 0.82 -30.74 13.38
N ASP A 18 1.75 -29.81 13.66
CA ASP A 18 1.64 -28.41 13.25
C ASP A 18 2.21 -28.22 11.83
N PHE A 19 1.50 -28.78 10.85
CA PHE A 19 1.89 -28.74 9.44
C PHE A 19 1.86 -27.34 8.84
N ALA A 20 1.00 -26.45 9.37
CA ALA A 20 0.90 -25.07 8.91
C ALA A 20 2.18 -24.29 9.26
N THR A 21 2.66 -24.38 10.50
CA THR A 21 3.92 -23.74 10.90
C THR A 21 5.11 -24.38 10.20
N LEU A 22 5.11 -25.70 10.01
CA LEU A 22 6.15 -26.39 9.24
C LEU A 22 6.25 -25.86 7.81
N ARG A 23 5.11 -25.69 7.12
CA ARG A 23 5.04 -25.14 5.76
C ARG A 23 5.57 -23.71 5.71
N ARG A 24 5.16 -22.83 6.64
CA ARG A 24 5.67 -21.46 6.75
C ARG A 24 7.19 -21.44 6.94
N GLN A 25 7.70 -22.26 7.85
CA GLN A 25 9.13 -22.35 8.12
C GLN A 25 9.92 -22.86 6.91
N TRP A 26 9.36 -23.79 6.13
CA TRP A 26 9.96 -24.28 4.90
C TRP A 26 10.02 -23.19 3.82
N GLU A 27 8.93 -22.47 3.57
CA GLU A 27 8.90 -21.36 2.61
C GLU A 27 9.91 -20.26 2.99
N PHE A 28 9.97 -19.89 4.26
CA PHE A 28 10.94 -18.94 4.77
C PHE A 28 12.39 -19.38 4.50
N ASN A 29 12.71 -20.64 4.78
CA ASN A 29 14.03 -21.20 4.52
C ASN A 29 14.38 -21.24 3.02
N LYS A 30 13.40 -21.54 2.17
CA LYS A 30 13.53 -21.50 0.72
C LYS A 30 13.80 -20.07 0.24
N GLY A 31 13.09 -19.07 0.78
CA GLY A 31 13.36 -17.66 0.53
C GLY A 31 14.79 -17.28 0.88
N LEU A 32 15.27 -17.65 2.07
CA LEU A 32 16.65 -17.39 2.50
C LEU A 32 17.69 -18.02 1.59
N PHE A 33 17.42 -19.23 1.08
CA PHE A 33 18.31 -19.89 0.13
C PHE A 33 18.39 -19.13 -1.20
N ILE A 34 17.25 -18.66 -1.71
CA ILE A 34 17.20 -17.87 -2.95
C ILE A 34 17.94 -16.55 -2.76
N LEU A 35 17.71 -15.80 -1.67
CA LEU A 35 18.43 -14.56 -1.39
C LEU A 35 19.95 -14.75 -1.41
N ARG A 36 20.45 -15.82 -0.78
CA ARG A 36 21.88 -16.14 -0.76
C ARG A 36 22.45 -16.42 -2.16
N ARG A 37 21.67 -17.05 -3.04
CA ARG A 37 22.08 -17.34 -4.41
C ARG A 37 22.20 -16.07 -5.26
N HIS A 38 21.32 -15.09 -5.04
CA HIS A 38 21.34 -13.81 -5.75
C HIS A 38 22.34 -12.80 -5.17
N GLY A 39 22.81 -13.01 -3.94
CA GLY A 39 23.73 -12.08 -3.28
C GLY A 39 23.05 -10.72 -3.09
N ALA A 40 23.68 -9.65 -3.59
CA ALA A 40 23.14 -8.29 -3.54
C ALA A 40 22.29 -7.92 -4.78
N ALA A 41 22.27 -8.74 -5.82
CA ALA A 41 21.61 -8.40 -7.07
C ALA A 41 20.07 -8.48 -6.93
N PRO A 42 19.32 -7.45 -7.35
CA PRO A 42 17.87 -7.51 -7.37
C PRO A 42 17.37 -8.52 -8.41
N PHE A 43 16.20 -9.11 -8.16
CA PHE A 43 15.62 -10.11 -9.04
C PHE A 43 14.10 -10.11 -9.03
N VAL A 44 13.51 -10.53 -10.15
CA VAL A 44 12.06 -10.65 -10.33
C VAL A 44 11.54 -11.96 -9.73
N HIS A 45 10.36 -11.92 -9.10
CA HIS A 45 9.63 -13.09 -8.60
C HIS A 45 8.11 -12.89 -8.71
N GLN A 46 7.34 -13.96 -8.48
CA GLN A 46 5.86 -13.93 -8.50
C GLN A 46 5.22 -14.52 -7.23
N ARG A 47 5.96 -14.53 -6.11
CA ARG A 47 5.48 -15.03 -4.81
C ARG A 47 4.18 -14.40 -4.29
N LEU A 48 3.83 -13.19 -4.74
CA LEU A 48 2.62 -12.45 -4.36
C LEU A 48 1.46 -12.61 -5.37
N GLY A 49 1.62 -13.46 -6.39
CA GLY A 49 0.62 -13.66 -7.45
C GLY A 49 0.74 -12.69 -8.63
N PHE A 50 1.70 -11.76 -8.60
CA PHE A 50 2.02 -10.83 -9.68
C PHE A 50 3.55 -10.62 -9.76
N PRO A 51 4.10 -10.19 -10.92
CA PRO A 51 5.51 -9.86 -11.05
C PRO A 51 5.92 -8.79 -10.05
N SER A 52 6.97 -9.04 -9.28
CA SER A 52 7.51 -8.13 -8.25
C SER A 52 9.03 -8.25 -8.21
N VAL A 53 9.70 -7.27 -7.61
CA VAL A 53 11.16 -7.26 -7.49
C VAL A 53 11.56 -7.35 -6.02
N CYS A 54 12.46 -8.30 -5.72
CA CYS A 54 13.15 -8.35 -4.45
C CYS A 54 14.49 -7.62 -4.59
N HIS A 55 14.78 -6.71 -3.65
CA HIS A 55 16.06 -6.03 -3.47
C HIS A 55 16.76 -6.60 -2.24
N PRO A 56 17.67 -7.58 -2.36
CA PRO A 56 18.25 -8.27 -1.19
C PRO A 56 18.97 -7.37 -0.20
N GLY A 57 19.53 -6.24 -0.67
CA GLY A 57 20.19 -5.24 0.17
C GLY A 57 19.23 -4.29 0.92
N TRP A 58 17.93 -4.39 0.68
CA TRP A 58 16.90 -3.64 1.39
C TRP A 58 16.16 -4.58 2.35
N THR A 59 16.33 -4.35 3.64
CA THR A 59 15.79 -5.20 4.73
C THR A 59 14.31 -5.54 4.53
N ASP A 60 13.44 -4.57 4.29
CA ASP A 60 12.01 -4.79 4.11
C ASP A 60 11.70 -5.70 2.91
N SER A 61 12.40 -5.45 1.80
CA SER A 61 12.23 -6.25 0.57
C SER A 61 12.65 -7.70 0.79
N ALA A 62 13.79 -7.91 1.46
CA ALA A 62 14.31 -9.24 1.77
C ALA A 62 13.41 -9.98 2.77
N GLU A 63 12.95 -9.30 3.81
CA GLU A 63 12.06 -9.85 4.82
C GLU A 63 10.71 -10.28 4.21
N LEU A 64 10.06 -9.40 3.44
CA LEU A 64 8.78 -9.71 2.80
C LEU A 64 8.90 -10.84 1.77
N PHE A 65 9.99 -10.87 0.99
CA PHE A 65 10.28 -11.98 0.08
C PHE A 65 10.40 -13.32 0.83
N CYS A 66 11.07 -13.32 1.98
CA CYS A 66 11.26 -14.52 2.79
C CYS A 66 9.99 -14.96 3.51
N LEU A 67 9.27 -14.04 4.13
CA LEU A 67 8.03 -14.35 4.83
C LEU A 67 6.97 -14.87 3.87
N ASN A 68 7.05 -14.50 2.58
CA ASN A 68 6.03 -14.82 1.59
C ASN A 68 4.63 -14.44 2.12
N ALA A 69 4.59 -13.34 2.88
CA ALA A 69 3.37 -12.78 3.43
C ALA A 69 2.70 -12.02 2.29
N GLY A 70 1.74 -12.68 1.63
CA GLY A 70 1.21 -12.22 0.35
C GLY A 70 -0.30 -12.28 0.21
N ASP A 71 -1.02 -12.55 1.30
CA ASP A 71 -2.48 -12.46 1.32
C ASP A 71 -2.94 -11.03 1.64
N HIS A 72 -2.21 -10.04 1.12
CA HIS A 72 -2.63 -8.64 1.09
C HIS A 72 -3.72 -8.52 0.02
N TRP A 73 -4.94 -8.85 0.45
CA TRP A 73 -6.19 -8.72 -0.30
C TRP A 73 -6.32 -7.33 -0.95
N GLU A 74 -5.65 -6.30 -0.46
CA GLU A 74 -5.60 -4.98 -1.09
C GLU A 74 -5.02 -5.03 -2.52
N TYR A 75 -3.93 -5.78 -2.72
CA TYR A 75 -3.32 -5.97 -4.05
C TYR A 75 -4.28 -6.68 -5.00
N GLN A 76 -4.99 -7.69 -4.48
CA GLN A 76 -5.95 -8.47 -5.26
C GLN A 76 -7.22 -7.65 -5.57
N LEU A 77 -7.66 -6.82 -4.62
CA LEU A 77 -8.75 -5.86 -4.79
C LEU A 77 -8.40 -4.87 -5.89
N LEU A 78 -7.22 -4.26 -5.81
CA LEU A 78 -6.74 -3.30 -6.79
C LEU A 78 -6.65 -3.92 -8.19
N ALA A 79 -6.06 -5.11 -8.30
CA ALA A 79 -5.93 -5.84 -9.56
C ALA A 79 -7.28 -6.24 -10.19
N LYS A 80 -8.36 -6.35 -9.40
CA LYS A 80 -9.73 -6.64 -9.89
C LYS A 80 -10.54 -5.37 -10.17
N TRP A 81 -10.19 -4.27 -9.54
CA TRP A 81 -10.84 -2.98 -9.76
C TRP A 81 -10.43 -2.39 -11.10
N LEU A 82 -9.11 -2.32 -11.33
CA LEU A 82 -8.48 -1.75 -12.51
C LEU A 82 -8.74 -2.56 -13.78
N GLU A 83 -8.77 -1.85 -14.91
CA GLU A 83 -8.96 -2.38 -16.25
C GLU A 83 -7.83 -1.92 -17.20
N PRO A 84 -7.62 -2.62 -18.33
CA PRO A 84 -6.64 -2.20 -19.33
C PRO A 84 -6.88 -0.76 -19.81
N GLY A 85 -5.83 0.06 -19.78
CA GLY A 85 -5.89 1.49 -20.14
C GLY A 85 -6.12 2.45 -18.98
N ASP A 86 -6.49 1.94 -17.80
CA ASP A 86 -6.66 2.76 -16.59
C ASP A 86 -5.33 3.41 -16.15
N GLN A 87 -5.47 4.48 -15.36
CA GLN A 87 -4.37 5.08 -14.62
C GLN A 87 -4.54 4.77 -13.12
N PHE A 88 -3.42 4.50 -12.46
CA PHE A 88 -3.34 4.25 -11.01
C PHE A 88 -2.29 5.17 -10.38
N LEU A 89 -2.63 5.77 -9.23
CA LEU A 89 -1.74 6.61 -8.45
C LEU A 89 -1.48 5.98 -7.07
N ASP A 90 -0.21 5.76 -6.74
CA ASP A 90 0.24 5.13 -5.50
C ASP A 90 1.08 6.14 -4.69
N LEU A 91 0.52 6.70 -3.63
CA LEU A 91 1.21 7.67 -2.77
C LEU A 91 1.79 6.96 -1.54
N GLY A 92 3.11 7.07 -1.35
CA GLY A 92 3.84 6.31 -0.33
C GLY A 92 4.16 4.91 -0.80
N THR A 93 4.66 4.80 -2.03
CA THR A 93 4.80 3.51 -2.72
C THR A 93 5.72 2.51 -1.99
N ASN A 94 6.68 2.99 -1.19
CA ASN A 94 7.65 2.17 -0.46
C ASN A 94 8.26 1.09 -1.39
N LEU A 95 8.04 -0.20 -1.16
CA LEU A 95 8.60 -1.29 -1.98
C LEU A 95 8.01 -1.37 -3.40
N GLY A 96 6.93 -0.66 -3.68
CA GLY A 96 6.27 -0.63 -4.99
C GLY A 96 5.23 -1.72 -5.19
N TYR A 97 4.82 -2.47 -4.17
CA TYR A 97 3.94 -3.63 -4.36
C TYR A 97 2.55 -3.28 -4.88
N TYR A 98 1.96 -2.15 -4.48
CA TYR A 98 0.71 -1.68 -5.07
C TYR A 98 0.88 -1.34 -6.55
N ALA A 99 1.95 -0.62 -6.90
CA ALA A 99 2.30 -0.34 -8.28
C ALA A 99 2.51 -1.63 -9.11
N PHE A 100 3.24 -2.62 -8.57
CA PHE A 100 3.49 -3.90 -9.23
C PHE A 100 2.22 -4.75 -9.38
N ALA A 101 1.30 -4.70 -8.41
CA ALA A 101 0.01 -5.36 -8.50
C ALA A 101 -0.91 -4.71 -9.56
N ALA A 102 -0.84 -3.39 -9.70
CA ALA A 102 -1.61 -2.65 -10.69
C ALA A 102 -1.13 -2.86 -12.12
N LEU A 103 0.18 -3.02 -12.33
CA LEU A 103 0.80 -3.10 -13.67
C LEU A 103 0.15 -4.12 -14.61
N PRO A 104 -0.07 -5.39 -14.23
CA PRO A 104 -0.76 -6.35 -15.09
C PRO A 104 -2.21 -5.99 -15.38
N ALA A 105 -2.91 -5.34 -14.44
CA ALA A 105 -4.32 -5.00 -14.57
C ALA A 105 -4.54 -3.83 -15.54
N VAL A 106 -3.73 -2.76 -15.41
CA VAL A 106 -3.81 -1.60 -16.32
C VAL A 106 -3.24 -1.88 -17.71
N GLY A 107 -2.39 -2.89 -17.84
CA GLY A 107 -1.78 -3.29 -19.10
C GLY A 107 -0.87 -2.21 -19.72
N PRO A 108 -0.31 -2.46 -20.91
CA PRO A 108 0.69 -1.57 -21.52
C PRO A 108 0.13 -0.21 -21.98
N SER A 109 -1.19 -0.09 -22.18
CA SER A 109 -1.86 1.16 -22.55
C SER A 109 -2.26 2.02 -21.35
N GLY A 110 -2.21 1.46 -20.14
CA GLY A 110 -2.47 2.16 -18.89
C GLY A 110 -1.23 2.84 -18.33
N LEU A 111 -1.38 3.48 -17.18
CA LEU A 111 -0.30 4.22 -16.51
C LEU A 111 -0.30 3.94 -15.01
N VAL A 112 0.87 3.69 -14.44
CA VAL A 112 1.06 3.64 -12.98
C VAL A 112 2.01 4.76 -12.59
N VAL A 113 1.56 5.64 -11.70
CA VAL A 113 2.39 6.68 -11.07
C VAL A 113 2.57 6.31 -9.61
N ALA A 114 3.82 6.10 -9.20
CA ALA A 114 4.19 5.79 -7.83
C ALA A 114 5.03 6.92 -7.26
N VAL A 115 4.62 7.44 -6.11
CA VAL A 115 5.17 8.63 -5.48
C VAL A 115 5.72 8.25 -4.11
N ASP A 116 6.90 8.74 -3.80
CA ASP A 116 7.51 8.62 -2.48
C ASP A 116 8.42 9.81 -2.21
N ALA A 117 8.49 10.24 -0.96
CA ALA A 117 9.36 11.33 -0.56
C ALA A 117 10.84 10.88 -0.51
N ALA A 118 11.09 9.62 -0.18
CA ALA A 118 12.43 9.09 0.00
C ALA A 118 13.14 8.87 -1.36
N PRO A 119 14.29 9.53 -1.61
CA PRO A 119 15.00 9.38 -2.89
C PRO A 119 15.42 7.93 -3.18
N PHE A 120 15.88 7.20 -2.16
CA PHE A 120 16.33 5.81 -2.33
C PHE A 120 15.18 4.88 -2.73
N VAL A 121 13.96 5.12 -2.24
CA VAL A 121 12.77 4.34 -2.62
C VAL A 121 12.52 4.49 -4.12
N ILE A 122 12.51 5.72 -4.62
CA ILE A 122 12.27 5.99 -6.04
C ILE A 122 13.39 5.46 -6.94
N GLU A 123 14.64 5.49 -6.48
CA GLU A 123 15.76 4.84 -7.18
C GLU A 123 15.50 3.32 -7.34
N LYS A 124 15.12 2.64 -6.25
CA LYS A 124 14.81 1.20 -6.28
C LYS A 124 13.59 0.89 -7.12
N LEU A 125 12.56 1.72 -7.07
CA LEU A 125 11.37 1.58 -7.91
C LEU A 125 11.71 1.70 -9.40
N ARG A 126 12.55 2.67 -9.80
CA ARG A 126 12.99 2.82 -11.19
C ARG A 126 13.81 1.62 -11.66
N LEU A 127 14.70 1.09 -10.81
CA LEU A 127 15.42 -0.14 -11.09
C LEU A 127 14.46 -1.33 -11.25
N SER A 128 13.45 -1.44 -10.38
CA SER A 128 12.41 -2.46 -10.49
C SER A 128 11.62 -2.34 -11.79
N ALA A 129 11.24 -1.13 -12.20
CA ALA A 129 10.54 -0.88 -13.46
C ALA A 129 11.37 -1.38 -14.66
N GLY A 130 12.68 -1.12 -14.66
CA GLY A 130 13.61 -1.62 -15.67
C GLY A 130 13.67 -3.15 -15.72
N LEU A 131 13.78 -3.81 -14.56
CA LEU A 131 13.80 -5.28 -14.47
C LEU A 131 12.48 -5.93 -14.91
N LEU A 132 11.36 -5.24 -14.68
CA LEU A 132 10.03 -5.69 -15.09
C LEU A 132 9.70 -5.35 -16.55
N GLY A 133 10.51 -4.52 -17.22
CA GLY A 133 10.19 -3.99 -18.54
C GLY A 133 8.95 -3.07 -18.54
N ALA A 134 8.62 -2.48 -17.39
CA ALA A 134 7.40 -1.71 -17.17
C ALA A 134 7.59 -0.24 -17.58
N ALA A 135 7.55 0.05 -18.88
CA ALA A 135 7.70 1.41 -19.41
C ALA A 135 6.59 2.38 -18.97
N ASN A 136 5.44 1.84 -18.53
CA ASN A 136 4.31 2.59 -18.04
C ASN A 136 4.29 2.75 -16.50
N LEU A 137 5.36 2.39 -15.80
CA LEU A 137 5.57 2.71 -14.37
C LEU A 137 6.44 3.95 -14.24
N ARG A 138 5.90 5.03 -13.67
CA ARG A 138 6.61 6.30 -13.41
C ARG A 138 6.82 6.50 -11.92
N GLY A 139 8.09 6.64 -11.53
CA GLY A 139 8.48 6.98 -10.15
C GLY A 139 8.71 8.49 -9.97
N VAL A 140 7.96 9.12 -9.07
CA VAL A 140 8.05 10.54 -8.74
C VAL A 140 8.59 10.69 -7.32
N GLN A 141 9.70 11.42 -7.16
CA GLN A 141 10.24 11.75 -5.85
C GLN A 141 9.61 13.05 -5.37
N ALA A 142 8.64 12.97 -4.47
CA ALA A 142 8.04 14.11 -3.81
C ALA A 142 7.26 13.69 -2.56
N ALA A 143 7.24 14.56 -1.54
CA ALA A 143 6.25 14.51 -0.49
C ALA A 143 4.93 15.12 -0.99
N VAL A 144 3.81 14.40 -0.86
CA VAL A 144 2.51 14.94 -1.23
C VAL A 144 1.92 15.71 -0.06
N THR A 145 1.72 17.02 -0.23
CA THR A 145 1.20 17.90 0.82
C THR A 145 0.10 18.83 0.27
N ASP A 146 -0.39 19.76 1.10
CA ASP A 146 -1.33 20.80 0.68
C ASP A 146 -0.66 22.02 0.03
N GLU A 147 0.67 22.09 0.04
CA GLU A 147 1.46 23.14 -0.60
C GLU A 147 2.69 22.58 -1.34
N SER A 148 3.18 23.34 -2.32
CA SER A 148 4.38 22.99 -3.09
C SER A 148 5.61 23.62 -2.46
N GLY A 149 6.79 23.01 -2.67
CA GLY A 149 8.05 23.59 -2.23
C GLY A 149 9.03 22.53 -1.76
N GLU A 150 9.69 22.80 -0.64
CA GLU A 150 10.58 21.84 0.01
C GLU A 150 10.14 21.62 1.46
N VAL A 151 10.21 20.39 1.92
CA VAL A 151 9.80 20.01 3.28
C VAL A 151 10.87 19.13 3.93
N SER A 152 10.91 19.15 5.26
CA SER A 152 11.70 18.17 6.02
C SER A 152 11.00 16.82 6.03
N PHE A 153 11.73 15.78 5.69
CA PHE A 153 11.29 14.40 5.73
C PHE A 153 12.28 13.56 6.55
N TYR A 154 11.76 12.62 7.33
CA TYR A 154 12.58 11.81 8.24
C TYR A 154 12.64 10.38 7.71
N VAL A 155 13.87 9.93 7.41
CA VAL A 155 14.14 8.59 6.90
C VAL A 155 14.85 7.74 7.93
N CYS A 156 14.46 6.48 8.03
CA CYS A 156 15.22 5.48 8.78
C CYS A 156 16.62 5.28 8.15
N PRO A 157 17.67 5.04 8.96
CA PRO A 157 19.00 4.72 8.46
C PRO A 157 18.99 3.45 7.62
N ALA A 158 20.02 3.28 6.77
CA ALA A 158 20.17 2.08 5.96
C ALA A 158 20.16 0.81 6.83
N GLY A 159 19.41 -0.20 6.41
CA GLY A 159 19.28 -1.49 7.11
C GLY A 159 18.12 -1.57 8.11
N PHE A 160 17.43 -0.46 8.38
CA PHE A 160 16.22 -0.43 9.22
C PHE A 160 14.95 -0.50 8.37
N ILE A 161 13.83 -0.82 9.03
CA ILE A 161 12.50 -0.90 8.42
C ILE A 161 12.04 0.50 8.00
N THR A 162 11.61 0.65 6.76
CA THR A 162 11.25 1.96 6.17
C THR A 162 9.77 2.31 6.33
N GLY A 163 8.98 1.44 6.95
CA GLY A 163 7.52 1.62 7.09
C GLY A 163 7.10 2.92 7.77
N GLU A 164 7.91 3.47 8.70
CA GLU A 164 7.51 4.64 9.50
C GLU A 164 8.15 5.97 9.03
N GLN A 165 8.71 6.00 7.81
CA GLN A 165 9.31 7.21 7.23
C GLN A 165 8.22 8.24 6.92
N SER A 166 8.36 9.47 7.44
CA SER A 166 7.28 10.46 7.38
C SER A 166 7.77 11.91 7.54
N LEU A 167 6.88 12.86 7.24
CA LEU A 167 7.13 14.29 7.51
C LEU A 167 7.14 14.61 9.01
N ARG A 168 6.44 13.80 9.82
CA ARG A 168 6.34 13.93 11.28
C ARG A 168 6.38 12.53 11.91
N PRO A 169 7.57 11.96 12.16
CA PRO A 169 7.68 10.65 12.79
C PRO A 169 7.28 10.72 14.29
N PRO A 170 7.02 9.58 14.95
CA PRO A 170 6.87 9.53 16.40
C PRO A 170 8.13 10.05 17.11
N ASP A 171 7.96 10.67 18.29
CA ASP A 171 9.08 11.23 19.07
C ASP A 171 10.16 10.18 19.39
N SER A 172 9.75 8.93 19.62
CA SER A 172 10.65 7.78 19.88
C SER A 172 11.60 7.47 18.71
N LEU A 173 11.25 7.88 17.49
CA LEU A 173 12.04 7.65 16.29
C LEU A 173 12.84 8.87 15.84
N LEU A 174 12.59 10.07 16.36
CA LEU A 174 13.33 11.28 15.95
C LEU A 174 14.83 11.13 16.13
N GLY A 175 15.28 10.60 17.27
CA GLY A 175 16.71 10.36 17.55
C GLY A 175 17.34 9.22 16.74
N GLN A 176 16.53 8.41 16.07
CA GLN A 176 16.96 7.28 15.25
C GLN A 176 16.86 7.59 13.75
N SER A 177 16.20 8.68 13.39
CA SER A 177 15.93 9.07 12.00
C SER A 177 16.95 10.08 11.48
N VAL A 178 17.17 10.08 10.18
CA VAL A 178 17.93 11.11 9.48
C VAL A 178 16.94 12.09 8.87
N ARG A 179 17.08 13.37 9.20
CA ARG A 179 16.28 14.44 8.56
C ARG A 179 16.91 14.82 7.22
N ILE A 180 16.12 14.78 6.17
CA ILE A 180 16.49 15.21 4.82
C ILE A 180 15.50 16.28 4.32
N THR A 181 15.92 17.09 3.36
CA THR A 181 15.02 18.00 2.62
C THR A 181 14.61 17.32 1.32
N VAL A 182 13.32 17.35 1.02
CA VAL A 182 12.74 16.73 -0.19
C VAL A 182 11.77 17.69 -0.87
N PRO A 183 11.61 17.60 -2.20
CA PRO A 183 10.57 18.35 -2.89
C PRO A 183 9.18 17.94 -2.38
N ALA A 184 8.28 18.91 -2.30
CA ALA A 184 6.87 18.73 -1.99
C ALA A 184 5.99 19.24 -3.14
N CYS A 185 4.88 18.56 -3.36
CA CYS A 185 3.89 18.96 -4.36
C CYS A 185 2.47 18.62 -3.91
N THR A 186 1.51 19.29 -4.53
CA THR A 186 0.09 18.99 -4.34
C THR A 186 -0.38 17.89 -5.28
N LEU A 187 -1.50 17.24 -4.94
CA LEU A 187 -2.13 16.28 -5.85
C LEU A 187 -2.60 16.95 -7.16
N LEU A 188 -3.01 18.21 -7.11
CA LEU A 188 -3.35 19.01 -8.30
C LEU A 188 -2.15 19.20 -9.25
N GLU A 189 -0.96 19.46 -8.71
CA GLU A 189 0.25 19.55 -9.52
C GLU A 189 0.67 18.20 -10.08
N LEU A 190 0.59 17.13 -9.27
CA LEU A 190 0.86 15.77 -9.72
C LEU A 190 -0.05 15.35 -10.87
N GLN A 191 -1.35 15.65 -10.77
CA GLN A 191 -2.32 15.41 -11.85
C GLN A 191 -1.84 16.05 -13.16
N ARG A 192 -1.48 17.33 -13.12
CA ARG A 192 -1.01 18.08 -14.29
C ARG A 192 0.32 17.54 -14.83
N ALA A 193 1.30 17.35 -13.95
CA ALA A 193 2.65 16.95 -14.31
C ALA A 193 2.73 15.52 -14.89
N GLN A 194 1.84 14.63 -14.43
CA GLN A 194 1.81 13.23 -14.88
C GLN A 194 0.74 12.95 -15.94
N ALA A 195 -0.01 13.98 -16.36
CA ALA A 195 -1.14 13.86 -17.28
C ALA A 195 -2.18 12.83 -16.80
N LEU A 196 -2.53 12.91 -15.51
CA LEU A 196 -3.63 12.12 -14.96
C LEU A 196 -4.96 12.71 -15.44
N ASP A 197 -5.74 11.90 -16.12
CA ASP A 197 -6.97 12.28 -16.80
C ASP A 197 -8.17 11.47 -16.27
N ALA A 198 -9.29 11.47 -16.99
CA ALA A 198 -10.49 10.73 -16.60
C ALA A 198 -10.30 9.21 -16.48
N ARG A 199 -9.16 8.67 -16.96
CA ARG A 199 -8.80 7.25 -16.79
C ARG A 199 -8.18 6.95 -15.43
N LEU A 200 -7.90 7.95 -14.60
CA LEU A 200 -7.51 7.71 -13.21
C LEU A 200 -8.65 7.02 -12.47
N ASN A 201 -8.45 5.73 -12.17
CA ASN A 201 -9.51 4.86 -11.70
C ASN A 201 -9.30 4.39 -10.26
N ALA A 202 -8.06 4.49 -9.75
CA ALA A 202 -7.77 4.30 -8.33
C ALA A 202 -6.60 5.17 -7.84
N VAL A 203 -6.67 5.56 -6.57
CA VAL A 203 -5.63 6.25 -5.82
C VAL A 203 -5.40 5.53 -4.50
N LYS A 204 -4.18 5.06 -4.24
CA LYS A 204 -3.74 4.59 -2.92
C LYS A 204 -3.02 5.72 -2.20
N VAL A 205 -3.33 5.90 -0.92
CA VAL A 205 -2.68 6.88 -0.05
C VAL A 205 -2.18 6.16 1.20
N ASP A 206 -0.88 6.18 1.41
CA ASP A 206 -0.17 5.57 2.54
C ASP A 206 1.06 6.41 2.90
N ILE A 207 0.86 7.60 3.48
CA ILE A 207 1.93 8.60 3.63
C ILE A 207 2.14 8.99 5.10
N GLU A 208 1.89 8.02 5.99
CA GLU A 208 2.24 8.04 7.41
C GLU A 208 1.77 9.31 8.15
N GLY A 209 0.50 9.69 7.93
CA GLY A 209 -0.18 10.78 8.63
C GLY A 209 -0.43 12.03 7.78
N ALA A 210 0.26 12.17 6.64
CA ALA A 210 0.08 13.30 5.73
C ALA A 210 -1.18 13.19 4.85
N GLU A 211 -2.01 12.15 5.01
CA GLU A 211 -3.19 11.87 4.19
C GLU A 211 -4.14 13.08 4.17
N GLY A 212 -4.34 13.73 5.32
CA GLY A 212 -5.19 14.91 5.43
C GLY A 212 -4.71 16.09 4.57
N ALA A 213 -3.40 16.31 4.48
CA ALA A 213 -2.80 17.35 3.65
C ALA A 213 -2.94 17.02 2.16
N ALA A 214 -2.60 15.78 1.77
CA ALA A 214 -2.78 15.32 0.39
C ALA A 214 -4.25 15.46 -0.07
N LEU A 215 -5.21 14.98 0.72
CA LEU A 215 -6.64 15.09 0.39
C LEU A 215 -7.16 16.54 0.38
N ARG A 216 -6.48 17.49 1.06
CA ARG A 216 -6.82 18.92 1.02
C ARG A 216 -6.53 19.58 -0.31
N ALA A 217 -5.42 19.23 -0.94
CA ALA A 217 -5.03 19.77 -2.24
C ALA A 217 -5.25 18.78 -3.40
N ALA A 218 -6.18 17.84 -3.22
CA ALA A 218 -6.63 16.94 -4.28
C ALA A 218 -7.59 17.65 -5.25
N PRO A 219 -7.55 17.33 -6.55
CA PRO A 219 -8.48 17.87 -7.54
C PRO A 219 -9.94 17.64 -7.14
N PRO A 220 -10.80 18.68 -7.10
CA PRO A 220 -12.20 18.54 -6.69
C PRO A 220 -12.98 17.49 -7.50
N GLU A 221 -12.65 17.33 -8.78
CA GLU A 221 -13.27 16.34 -9.68
C GLU A 221 -13.05 14.89 -9.23
N TRP A 222 -11.99 14.62 -8.44
CA TRP A 222 -11.73 13.28 -7.90
C TRP A 222 -12.64 12.92 -6.71
N PHE A 223 -13.41 13.88 -6.18
CA PHE A 223 -14.41 13.67 -5.12
C PHE A 223 -15.85 13.65 -5.64
N THR A 224 -16.02 13.30 -6.92
CA THR A 224 -17.33 13.13 -7.56
C THR A 224 -17.69 11.65 -7.71
N ALA A 225 -18.95 11.38 -8.05
CA ALA A 225 -19.44 10.04 -8.34
C ALA A 225 -18.68 9.35 -9.49
N ASP A 226 -18.04 10.10 -10.39
CA ASP A 226 -17.25 9.55 -11.51
C ASP A 226 -15.73 9.63 -11.24
N GLY A 227 -15.33 9.99 -10.02
CA GLY A 227 -13.93 10.02 -9.59
C GLY A 227 -13.31 8.62 -9.42
N PRO A 228 -12.04 8.54 -8.98
CA PRO A 228 -11.37 7.27 -8.73
C PRO A 228 -11.87 6.58 -7.45
N LEU A 229 -11.58 5.28 -7.34
CA LEU A 229 -11.53 4.61 -6.04
C LEU A 229 -10.43 5.21 -5.19
N TRP A 230 -10.74 5.53 -3.95
CA TRP A 230 -9.73 5.87 -2.95
C TRP A 230 -9.49 4.71 -2.01
N ILE A 231 -8.23 4.33 -1.84
CA ILE A 231 -7.76 3.43 -0.78
C ILE A 231 -6.86 4.27 0.13
N VAL A 232 -7.30 4.60 1.33
CA VAL A 232 -6.58 5.50 2.23
C VAL A 232 -6.24 4.76 3.50
N GLU A 233 -4.96 4.69 3.85
CA GLU A 233 -4.58 4.21 5.18
C GLU A 233 -4.99 5.24 6.23
N ILE A 234 -5.68 4.78 7.27
CA ILE A 234 -6.02 5.56 8.45
C ILE A 234 -5.22 4.98 9.60
N ASN A 235 -4.18 5.70 9.97
CA ASN A 235 -3.43 5.50 11.21
C ASN A 235 -3.76 6.65 12.17
N PRO A 236 -4.67 6.45 13.16
CA PRO A 236 -5.07 7.52 14.07
C PRO A 236 -3.89 8.15 14.83
N GLY A 237 -2.87 7.34 15.18
CA GLY A 237 -1.67 7.83 15.84
C GLY A 237 -0.81 8.71 14.94
N ALA A 238 -0.73 8.41 13.64
CA ALA A 238 -0.02 9.24 12.67
C ALA A 238 -0.77 10.53 12.34
N LEU A 239 -2.07 10.43 12.05
CA LEU A 239 -2.92 11.58 11.76
C LEU A 239 -2.90 12.61 12.90
N ALA A 240 -2.89 12.15 14.16
CA ALA A 240 -2.84 13.04 15.33
C ALA A 240 -1.59 13.93 15.36
N ARG A 241 -0.44 13.46 14.83
CA ARG A 241 0.79 14.28 14.72
C ARG A 241 0.64 15.43 13.72
N PHE A 242 -0.33 15.35 12.83
CA PHE A 242 -0.72 16.42 11.90
C PHE A 242 -1.94 17.21 12.38
N GLY A 243 -2.47 16.91 13.57
CA GLY A 243 -3.70 17.52 14.08
C GLY A 243 -4.96 17.11 13.31
N VAL A 244 -4.92 15.95 12.63
CA VAL A 244 -6.02 15.40 11.85
C VAL A 244 -6.58 14.17 12.56
N THR A 245 -7.88 13.96 12.45
CA THR A 245 -8.58 12.78 12.97
C THR A 245 -8.99 11.83 11.85
N ALA A 246 -9.16 10.54 12.17
CA ALA A 246 -9.70 9.55 11.25
C ALA A 246 -11.08 9.94 10.69
N ARG A 247 -11.90 10.64 11.48
CA ARG A 247 -13.23 11.13 11.06
C ARG A 247 -13.13 12.24 10.02
N GLU A 248 -12.13 13.11 10.12
CA GLU A 248 -11.91 14.15 9.11
C GLU A 248 -11.47 13.56 7.77
N ILE A 249 -10.67 12.48 7.78
CA ILE A 249 -10.36 11.72 6.57
C ILE A 249 -11.64 11.15 5.95
N LEU A 250 -12.45 10.44 6.75
CA LEU A 250 -13.73 9.88 6.28
C LEU A 250 -14.68 10.97 5.74
N ALA A 251 -14.71 12.14 6.37
CA ALA A 251 -15.57 13.26 5.97
C ALA A 251 -15.23 13.85 4.60
N ARG A 252 -14.03 13.59 4.05
CA ARG A 252 -13.68 13.99 2.68
C ARG A 252 -14.47 13.26 1.61
N PHE A 253 -15.10 12.15 1.95
CA PHE A 253 -15.86 11.29 1.04
C PHE A 253 -17.35 11.38 1.36
N PRO A 254 -18.11 12.32 0.75
CA PRO A 254 -19.51 12.51 1.08
C PRO A 254 -20.35 11.28 0.69
N PRO A 255 -21.30 10.81 1.53
CA PRO A 255 -22.12 9.63 1.24
C PRO A 255 -22.97 9.72 -0.04
N ALA A 256 -23.22 10.94 -0.53
CA ALA A 256 -23.91 11.17 -1.80
C ALA A 256 -23.07 10.77 -3.02
N GLN A 257 -21.73 10.84 -2.91
CA GLN A 257 -20.78 10.57 -3.99
C GLN A 257 -20.04 9.24 -3.79
N PHE A 258 -19.84 8.80 -2.55
CA PHE A 258 -19.05 7.61 -2.21
C PHE A 258 -19.76 6.65 -1.27
N ASP A 259 -19.54 5.35 -1.49
CA ASP A 259 -19.78 4.29 -0.53
C ASP A 259 -18.47 3.98 0.20
N CYS A 260 -18.42 4.25 1.50
CA CYS A 260 -17.21 4.08 2.30
C CYS A 260 -17.21 2.77 3.09
N TRP A 261 -16.10 2.04 3.04
CA TRP A 261 -15.88 0.79 3.76
C TRP A 261 -14.54 0.84 4.50
N LEU A 262 -14.48 0.25 5.69
CA LEU A 262 -13.28 0.16 6.50
C LEU A 262 -12.87 -1.29 6.67
N LEU A 263 -11.56 -1.55 6.53
CA LEU A 263 -10.94 -2.78 7.01
C LEU A 263 -9.92 -2.49 8.11
N PRO A 264 -10.09 -3.06 9.31
CA PRO A 264 -9.02 -3.15 10.32
C PRO A 264 -7.78 -3.89 9.78
N LYS A 265 -6.59 -3.33 9.89
CA LYS A 265 -5.33 -3.96 9.39
C LYS A 265 -4.56 -4.66 10.52
N HIS A 266 -4.56 -4.07 11.72
CA HIS A 266 -3.89 -4.62 12.90
C HIS A 266 -4.83 -4.56 14.11
N PRO A 267 -5.81 -5.47 14.20
CA PRO A 267 -6.76 -5.50 15.30
C PRO A 267 -6.05 -5.63 16.66
N HIS A 268 -6.56 -4.95 17.68
CA HIS A 268 -6.02 -5.07 19.04
C HIS A 268 -6.25 -6.46 19.63
N ASP A 269 -7.36 -7.12 19.27
CA ASP A 269 -7.56 -8.54 19.57
C ASP A 269 -6.84 -9.40 18.52
N PRO A 270 -5.77 -10.14 18.88
CA PRO A 270 -5.03 -10.98 17.94
C PRO A 270 -5.84 -12.17 17.41
N LYS A 271 -7.01 -12.47 17.99
CA LYS A 271 -7.93 -13.49 17.49
C LYS A 271 -8.96 -12.93 16.51
N ALA A 272 -9.11 -11.61 16.44
CA ALA A 272 -10.06 -10.99 15.53
C ALA A 272 -9.64 -11.25 14.07
N ARG A 273 -10.62 -11.66 13.26
CA ARG A 273 -10.44 -11.75 11.82
C ARG A 273 -10.96 -10.45 11.22
N PRO A 274 -10.09 -9.61 10.64
CA PRO A 274 -10.54 -8.34 10.08
C PRO A 274 -11.52 -8.61 8.93
N THR A 275 -12.69 -7.99 8.99
CA THR A 275 -13.72 -8.08 7.96
C THR A 275 -14.10 -6.70 7.48
N LEU A 276 -14.29 -6.55 6.17
CA LEU A 276 -14.67 -5.28 5.58
C LEU A 276 -16.06 -4.87 6.08
N ARG A 277 -16.18 -3.68 6.64
CA ARG A 277 -17.43 -3.16 7.22
C ARG A 277 -17.77 -1.78 6.66
N PRO A 278 -19.05 -1.39 6.52
CA PRO A 278 -19.40 -0.03 6.14
C PRO A 278 -18.79 0.98 7.12
N ALA A 279 -18.24 2.08 6.59
CA ALA A 279 -17.65 3.14 7.39
C ALA A 279 -18.77 4.07 7.90
N GLY A 280 -19.14 3.90 9.17
CA GLY A 280 -20.13 4.77 9.81
C GLY A 280 -19.52 6.12 10.22
N ARG A 281 -20.28 7.22 10.14
CA ARG A 281 -19.81 8.53 10.67
C ARG A 281 -19.48 8.51 12.17
N ALA A 282 -20.09 7.59 12.91
CA ALA A 282 -19.88 7.40 14.34
C ALA A 282 -18.82 6.33 14.67
N ASP A 283 -18.01 5.90 13.69
CA ASP A 283 -16.96 4.92 13.93
C ASP A 283 -16.01 5.38 15.05
N PRO A 284 -15.72 4.52 16.04
CA PRO A 284 -14.79 4.86 17.10
C PRO A 284 -13.32 4.75 16.67
N PHE A 285 -13.01 4.00 15.59
CA PHE A 285 -11.63 3.68 15.20
C PHE A 285 -10.78 3.13 16.37
N ALA A 286 -11.38 2.30 17.22
CA ALA A 286 -10.78 1.83 18.47
C ALA A 286 -10.46 0.32 18.48
N ASP A 287 -10.80 -0.43 17.43
CA ASP A 287 -10.63 -1.89 17.35
C ASP A 287 -9.34 -2.32 16.63
N SER A 288 -8.61 -1.38 16.04
CA SER A 288 -7.38 -1.58 15.27
C SER A 288 -6.42 -0.41 15.38
N LEU A 289 -5.12 -0.71 15.25
CA LEU A 289 -4.07 0.31 15.16
C LEU A 289 -4.14 1.10 13.83
N TYR A 290 -4.50 0.42 12.75
CA TYR A 290 -4.55 0.98 11.40
C TYR A 290 -5.79 0.43 10.67
N TYR A 291 -6.32 1.21 9.75
CA TYR A 291 -7.43 0.80 8.90
C TYR A 291 -7.12 1.14 7.46
N ASN A 292 -7.64 0.36 6.51
CA ASN A 292 -7.77 0.81 5.14
C ASN A 292 -9.22 1.26 4.90
N LEU A 293 -9.38 2.53 4.53
CA LEU A 293 -10.63 3.10 4.03
C LEU A 293 -10.71 2.91 2.52
N PHE A 294 -11.81 2.33 2.05
CA PHE A 294 -12.19 2.24 0.64
C PHE A 294 -13.35 3.18 0.41
N ALA A 295 -13.13 4.29 -0.29
CA ALA A 295 -14.21 5.16 -0.74
C ALA A 295 -14.51 4.87 -2.21
N LEU A 296 -15.60 4.13 -2.44
CA LEU A 296 -16.01 3.69 -3.77
C LEU A 296 -16.92 4.75 -4.41
N PRO A 297 -16.58 5.29 -5.58
CA PRO A 297 -17.39 6.30 -6.27
C PRO A 297 -18.73 5.72 -6.74
N ARG A 298 -19.81 6.52 -6.66
CA ARG A 298 -21.20 6.05 -6.87
C ARG A 298 -21.72 6.16 -8.32
N GLY A 299 -20.92 6.67 -9.25
CA GLY A 299 -21.32 7.03 -10.61
C GLY A 299 -21.28 5.87 -11.58
N ASP A 300 -21.07 6.19 -12.86
CA ASP A 300 -21.20 5.20 -13.91
C ASP A 300 -20.07 4.15 -13.84
N GLY A 301 -20.41 2.88 -14.13
CA GLY A 301 -19.49 1.75 -13.93
C GLY A 301 -19.45 1.18 -12.49
N ARG A 302 -20.05 1.86 -11.50
CA ARG A 302 -20.17 1.37 -10.11
C ARG A 302 -20.66 -0.07 -10.03
N ARG A 303 -21.78 -0.41 -10.69
CA ARG A 303 -22.33 -1.78 -10.63
C ARG A 303 -21.36 -2.83 -11.16
N ALA A 304 -20.66 -2.55 -12.26
CA ALA A 304 -19.70 -3.49 -12.83
C ALA A 304 -18.50 -3.69 -11.89
N ARG A 305 -17.94 -2.59 -11.37
CA ARG A 305 -16.79 -2.61 -10.46
C ARG A 305 -17.15 -3.25 -9.10
N VAL A 306 -18.29 -2.88 -8.52
CA VAL A 306 -18.80 -3.48 -7.26
C VAL A 306 -19.11 -4.97 -7.46
N ARG A 307 -19.65 -5.41 -8.60
CA ARG A 307 -19.84 -6.85 -8.87
C ARG A 307 -18.51 -7.62 -8.92
N ARG A 308 -17.46 -7.05 -9.53
CA ARG A 308 -16.11 -7.64 -9.52
C ARG A 308 -15.54 -7.74 -8.11
N LEU A 309 -15.78 -6.74 -7.27
CA LEU A 309 -15.38 -6.75 -5.86
C LEU A 309 -16.21 -7.73 -5.01
N ALA A 310 -17.53 -7.78 -5.19
CA ALA A 310 -18.42 -8.65 -4.44
C ALA A 310 -18.11 -10.14 -4.69
N ALA A 311 -17.68 -10.49 -5.91
CA ALA A 311 -17.19 -11.84 -6.23
C ALA A 311 -15.95 -12.26 -5.41
N PHE A 312 -15.21 -11.29 -4.87
CA PHE A 312 -14.03 -11.53 -4.03
C PHE A 312 -14.36 -11.61 -2.53
N PHE A 313 -15.47 -11.01 -2.10
CA PHE A 313 -15.95 -11.06 -0.73
C PHE A 313 -17.36 -11.69 -0.64
N PRO A 314 -17.49 -13.00 -0.90
CA PRO A 314 -18.79 -13.67 -1.00
C PRO A 314 -19.63 -13.55 0.29
N ASP A 315 -18.98 -13.42 1.44
CA ASP A 315 -19.63 -13.30 2.77
C ASP A 315 -19.76 -11.86 3.28
N SER A 316 -19.32 -10.85 2.50
CA SER A 316 -19.45 -9.44 2.92
C SER A 316 -20.80 -8.85 2.52
N THR A 317 -21.24 -7.84 3.26
CA THR A 317 -22.44 -7.06 2.95
C THR A 317 -22.35 -6.27 1.63
N LEU A 318 -21.22 -6.31 0.91
CA LEU A 318 -21.08 -5.73 -0.44
C LEU A 318 -22.07 -6.35 -1.43
N THR A 319 -22.46 -7.61 -1.24
CA THR A 319 -23.47 -8.31 -2.05
C THR A 319 -24.86 -7.67 -1.99
N ARG A 320 -25.19 -6.91 -0.93
CA ARG A 320 -26.48 -6.19 -0.82
C ARG A 320 -26.51 -4.86 -1.59
N VAL A 321 -25.35 -4.40 -2.07
CA VAL A 321 -25.20 -3.10 -2.77
C VAL A 321 -24.79 -3.25 -4.25
N ALA A 322 -24.60 -4.49 -4.71
CA ALA A 322 -24.30 -4.91 -6.09
C ALA A 322 -25.58 -5.10 -6.94
#